data_AF-A0A9D7XDP8-F1
#
_entry.id   AF-A0A9D7XDP8-F1
#
_cell.length_a   1.000
_cell.length_b   1.000
_cell.length_c   1.000
_cell.angle_alpha   90.00
_cell.angle_beta   90.00
_cell.angle_gamma   90.00
#
_symmetry.space_group_name_H-M   'P 1'
#
loop_
_entity.id
_entity.type
_entity.pdbx_description
1 polymer ?
#
loop_
_entity_poly.entity_id
_entity_poly.type
_entity_poly.pdbx_seq_one_letter_code
_entity_poly.pdbx_strand_id
1 'polypeptide(L)'
;MKNFKIDNSTDPSLLDKEYILLKQERYIHKDLKKLPLTNERAEGVFELATKIRGENHKLCGIYLRASLGELVSMEETLKIDLPGQTPLKLNKIENTLLHILRELRNFQFHLRNLELKYNETQITIISENDPDFSLQGEDKLTVIDNLNLKDLKKLHNIKNGYTDSEILHMIDWMNFYQKEYSIQSLILKGLKFYSTELVNHYGLL
;
A
#
# COMPACT_ATOMS: atom_id res chain seq x y z
N MET A 1 22.48 -9.84 -8.92
CA MET A 1 21.07 -10.07 -9.29
C MET A 1 20.36 -10.58 -8.03
N LYS A 2 19.29 -9.93 -7.59
CA LYS A 2 18.44 -10.48 -6.53
C LYS A 2 17.59 -11.57 -7.18
N ASN A 3 17.62 -12.79 -6.68
CA ASN A 3 16.68 -13.82 -7.09
C ASN A 3 15.34 -13.51 -6.43
N PHE A 4 14.46 -12.81 -7.15
CA PHE A 4 13.05 -12.75 -6.81
C PHE A 4 12.52 -14.19 -6.93
N LYS A 5 12.16 -14.80 -5.81
CA LYS A 5 11.28 -15.97 -5.90
C LYS A 5 9.93 -15.41 -6.29
N ILE A 6 9.51 -15.71 -7.52
CA ILE A 6 8.12 -15.54 -7.93
C ILE A 6 7.33 -16.41 -6.97
N ASP A 7 6.64 -15.76 -6.04
CA ASP A 7 5.68 -16.46 -5.21
C ASP A 7 4.49 -16.84 -6.09
N ASN A 8 4.46 -18.11 -6.51
CA ASN A 8 3.32 -18.70 -7.20
C ASN A 8 2.12 -18.91 -6.25
N SER A 9 2.21 -18.53 -4.97
CA SER A 9 1.11 -18.64 -4.00
C SER A 9 0.01 -17.59 -4.16
N THR A 10 0.18 -16.61 -5.04
CA THR A 10 -0.91 -15.72 -5.47
C THR A 10 -1.31 -16.00 -6.91
N ASP A 11 -1.78 -17.22 -7.16
CA ASP A 11 -2.74 -17.43 -8.25
C ASP A 11 -3.97 -16.53 -7.96
N PRO A 12 -4.35 -15.62 -8.87
CA PRO A 12 -5.55 -14.79 -8.70
C PRO A 12 -6.82 -15.61 -8.48
N SER A 13 -6.82 -16.89 -8.87
CA SER A 13 -7.92 -17.84 -8.68
C SER A 13 -7.88 -18.61 -7.34
N LEU A 14 -6.76 -18.54 -6.59
CA LEU A 14 -6.60 -19.14 -5.25
C LEU A 14 -6.75 -18.12 -4.11
N LEU A 15 -7.09 -16.86 -4.43
CA LEU A 15 -7.71 -16.01 -3.42
C LEU A 15 -9.11 -16.55 -3.15
N ASP A 16 -9.22 -17.34 -2.09
CA ASP A 16 -10.49 -17.85 -1.57
C ASP A 16 -11.57 -16.78 -1.66
N LYS A 17 -12.71 -17.15 -2.27
CA LYS A 17 -13.94 -16.35 -2.31
C LYS A 17 -14.54 -16.11 -0.92
N GLU A 18 -13.90 -16.59 0.14
CA GLU A 18 -14.21 -16.28 1.53
C GLU A 18 -13.14 -15.32 2.10
N TYR A 19 -13.59 -14.21 2.68
CA TYR A 19 -12.81 -13.24 3.48
C TYR A 19 -11.99 -12.16 2.74
N ILE A 20 -12.67 -11.27 2.03
CA ILE A 20 -12.38 -9.82 2.18
C ILE A 20 -13.69 -9.08 2.49
N LEU A 21 -14.44 -9.58 3.47
CA LEU A 21 -15.02 -8.65 4.44
C LEU A 21 -13.82 -8.04 5.16
N LEU A 22 -13.49 -6.79 4.85
CA LEU A 22 -12.60 -5.98 5.69
C LEU A 22 -13.30 -5.80 7.05
N LYS A 23 -13.33 -6.86 7.88
CA LYS A 23 -13.51 -6.72 9.33
C LYS A 23 -12.21 -6.12 9.83
N GLN A 24 -12.30 -4.84 10.12
CA GLN A 24 -11.18 -3.96 10.34
C GLN A 24 -10.66 -4.05 11.76
N GLU A 25 -9.73 -4.96 11.93
CA GLU A 25 -8.72 -4.81 12.97
C GLU A 25 -7.76 -3.70 12.56
N ARG A 26 -7.36 -2.86 13.52
CA ARG A 26 -6.41 -1.74 13.36
C ARG A 26 -5.36 -2.02 12.29
N TYR A 27 -5.29 -1.15 11.28
CA TYR A 27 -4.37 -1.25 10.14
C TYR A 27 -2.90 -1.10 10.53
N ILE A 28 -2.63 -0.63 11.75
CA ILE A 28 -1.29 -0.52 12.30
C ILE A 28 -1.19 -1.56 13.40
N HIS A 29 -0.17 -2.42 13.33
CA HIS A 29 0.09 -3.39 14.39
C HIS A 29 0.24 -2.66 15.74
N LYS A 30 -0.55 -3.03 16.74
CA LYS A 30 -0.63 -2.32 18.04
C LYS A 30 0.72 -2.11 18.73
N ASP A 31 1.65 -3.04 18.51
CA ASP A 31 2.97 -3.03 19.13
C ASP A 31 3.98 -2.14 18.40
N LEU A 32 3.61 -1.59 17.24
CA LEU A 32 4.41 -0.58 16.53
C LEU A 32 4.59 0.68 17.39
N LYS A 33 3.70 0.96 18.35
CA LYS A 33 3.84 2.04 19.35
C LYS A 33 5.15 1.98 20.16
N LYS A 34 5.84 0.82 20.19
CA LYS A 34 7.18 0.69 20.79
C LYS A 34 8.26 1.42 19.98
N LEU A 35 7.96 1.80 18.73
CA LEU A 35 8.78 2.61 17.82
C LEU A 35 8.05 3.95 17.57
N PRO A 36 8.16 4.93 18.47
CA PRO A 36 7.25 6.08 18.49
C PRO A 36 7.29 6.93 17.22
N LEU A 37 8.47 7.20 16.65
CA LEU A 37 8.59 8.02 15.44
C LEU A 37 8.07 7.26 14.22
N THR A 38 8.35 5.96 14.14
CA THR A 38 7.84 5.09 13.07
C THR A 38 6.33 4.91 13.16
N ASN A 39 5.79 4.83 14.37
CA ASN A 39 4.36 4.80 14.60
C ASN A 39 3.70 6.12 14.16
N GLU A 40 4.30 7.28 14.46
CA GLU A 40 3.80 8.58 14.00
C GLU A 40 3.67 8.61 12.46
N ARG A 41 4.67 8.08 11.74
CA ARG A 41 4.60 7.96 10.27
C ARG A 41 3.50 7.00 9.84
N ALA A 42 3.36 5.86 10.50
CA ALA A 42 2.29 4.89 10.21
C ALA A 42 0.89 5.52 10.36
N GLU A 43 0.65 6.27 11.43
CA GLU A 43 -0.59 7.02 11.65
C GLU A 43 -0.81 8.07 10.55
N GLY A 44 0.25 8.78 10.16
CA GLY A 44 0.22 9.72 9.02
C GLY A 44 -0.18 9.04 7.71
N VAL A 45 0.34 7.84 7.41
CA VAL A 45 -0.08 7.04 6.24
C VAL A 45 -1.58 6.79 6.30
N PHE A 46 -2.08 6.30 7.44
CA PHE A 46 -3.49 5.98 7.62
C PHE A 46 -4.37 7.21 7.38
N GLU A 47 -4.08 8.31 8.08
CA GLU A 47 -4.86 9.55 7.99
C GLU A 47 -4.90 10.09 6.56
N LEU A 48 -3.76 10.15 5.87
CA LEU A 48 -3.67 10.68 4.51
C LEU A 48 -4.32 9.74 3.50
N ALA A 49 -4.15 8.42 3.65
CA ALA A 49 -4.75 7.45 2.75
C ALA A 49 -6.28 7.51 2.80
N THR A 50 -6.88 7.72 3.98
CA THR A 50 -8.35 7.85 4.12
C THR A 50 -8.94 9.06 3.40
N LYS A 51 -8.10 10.03 3.02
CA LYS A 51 -8.48 11.24 2.28
C LYS A 51 -8.31 11.09 0.75
N ILE A 52 -7.82 9.94 0.26
CA ILE A 52 -7.68 9.67 -1.18
C ILE A 52 -9.05 9.27 -1.76
N ARG A 53 -9.97 10.22 -1.75
CA ARG A 53 -11.34 10.04 -2.20
C ARG A 53 -11.94 11.27 -2.83
N GLY A 54 -12.92 11.04 -3.70
CA GLY A 54 -13.74 12.08 -4.32
C GLY A 54 -13.28 12.55 -5.70
N GLU A 55 -13.90 13.64 -6.16
CA GLU A 55 -13.82 14.09 -7.55
C GLU A 55 -12.62 15.01 -7.83
N ASN A 56 -11.98 15.55 -6.80
CA ASN A 56 -10.84 16.43 -6.95
C ASN A 56 -9.53 15.64 -7.10
N HIS A 57 -9.21 15.24 -8.33
CA HIS A 57 -8.00 14.45 -8.63
C HIS A 57 -6.71 15.13 -8.18
N LYS A 58 -6.65 16.46 -8.18
CA LYS A 58 -5.48 17.19 -7.69
C LYS A 58 -5.27 16.97 -6.20
N LEU A 59 -6.36 17.07 -5.43
CA LEU A 59 -6.32 16.85 -3.99
C LEU A 59 -6.06 15.38 -3.65
N CYS A 60 -6.72 14.44 -4.34
CA CYS A 60 -6.44 12.99 -4.22
C CYS A 60 -4.97 12.69 -4.52
N GLY A 61 -4.41 13.32 -5.56
CA GLY A 61 -3.00 13.17 -5.91
C GLY A 61 -2.05 13.69 -4.83
N ILE A 62 -2.38 14.80 -4.18
CA ILE A 62 -1.60 15.33 -3.04
C ILE A 62 -1.63 14.34 -1.87
N TYR A 63 -2.81 13.85 -1.49
CA TYR A 63 -2.93 12.88 -0.39
C TYR A 63 -2.25 11.55 -0.71
N LEU A 64 -2.35 11.07 -1.94
CA LEU A 64 -1.63 9.88 -2.41
C LEU A 64 -0.11 10.06 -2.33
N ARG A 65 0.43 11.19 -2.78
CA ARG A 65 1.88 11.46 -2.64
C ARG A 65 2.30 11.53 -1.19
N ALA A 66 1.50 12.19 -0.37
CA ALA A 66 1.79 12.37 1.04
C ALA A 66 1.76 11.03 1.79
N SER A 67 0.75 10.18 1.56
CA SER A 67 0.64 8.87 2.21
C SER A 67 1.78 7.93 1.81
N LEU A 68 2.16 7.89 0.52
CA LEU A 68 3.33 7.13 0.06
C LEU A 68 4.64 7.70 0.62
N GLY A 69 4.70 9.03 0.78
CA GLY A 69 5.82 9.72 1.43
C GLY A 69 6.00 9.27 2.88
N GLU A 70 4.93 9.30 3.67
CA GLU A 70 4.93 8.83 5.06
C GLU A 70 5.32 7.34 5.13
N LEU A 71 4.77 6.49 4.25
CA LEU A 71 5.03 5.05 4.25
C LEU A 71 6.51 4.75 4.01
N VAL A 72 7.14 5.42 3.04
CA VAL A 72 8.57 5.24 2.78
C VAL A 72 9.42 5.90 3.87
N SER A 73 8.95 6.98 4.50
CA SER A 73 9.69 7.66 5.57
C SER A 73 9.81 6.83 6.85
N MET A 74 8.95 5.82 7.04
CA MET A 74 9.12 4.82 8.09
C MET A 74 10.52 4.16 8.04
N GLU A 75 11.09 3.96 6.84
CA GLU A 75 12.47 3.44 6.69
C GLU A 75 13.53 4.36 7.33
N GLU A 76 13.26 5.65 7.40
CA GLU A 76 14.16 6.67 7.98
C GLU A 76 13.94 6.81 9.48
N THR A 77 12.70 6.85 9.96
CA THR A 77 12.39 6.90 11.40
C THR A 77 12.82 5.63 12.13
N LEU A 78 12.81 4.47 11.46
CA LEU A 78 13.36 3.23 12.02
C LEU A 78 14.82 3.36 12.44
N LYS A 79 15.63 4.14 11.72
CA LYS A 79 17.04 4.36 12.08
C LYS A 79 17.19 5.14 13.39
N ILE A 80 16.18 5.95 13.72
CA ILE A 80 16.14 6.78 14.92
C ILE A 80 15.58 5.97 16.09
N ASP A 81 14.48 5.25 15.87
CA ASP A 81 13.85 4.40 16.90
C ASP A 81 14.73 3.18 17.26
N LEU A 82 15.50 2.66 16.30
CA LEU A 82 16.37 1.48 16.46
C LEU A 82 17.82 1.82 16.07
N PRO A 83 18.52 2.67 16.85
CA PRO A 83 19.88 3.07 16.53
C PRO A 83 20.81 1.85 16.52
N GLY A 84 21.67 1.77 15.49
CA GLY A 84 22.61 0.67 15.31
C GLY A 84 22.03 -0.57 14.61
N GLN A 85 20.72 -0.61 14.33
CA GLN A 85 20.11 -1.66 13.52
C GLN A 85 19.99 -1.23 12.06
N THR A 86 20.04 -2.22 11.15
CA THR A 86 19.75 -1.95 9.74
C THR A 86 18.22 -1.86 9.57
N PRO A 87 17.68 -0.74 9.03
CA PRO A 87 16.24 -0.61 8.83
C PRO A 87 15.74 -1.60 7.78
N LEU A 88 14.66 -2.31 8.12
CA LEU A 88 13.95 -3.21 7.21
C LEU A 88 13.26 -2.38 6.12
N LYS A 89 13.82 -2.38 4.91
CA LYS A 89 13.28 -1.63 3.78
C LYS A 89 12.09 -2.34 3.14
N LEU A 90 11.13 -1.58 2.62
CA LEU A 90 9.96 -2.09 1.90
C LEU A 90 10.36 -3.01 0.74
N ASN A 91 11.45 -2.72 0.03
CA ASN A 91 11.96 -3.53 -1.09
C ASN A 91 12.82 -4.75 -0.69
N LYS A 92 12.82 -5.09 0.60
CA LYS A 92 13.49 -6.26 1.16
C LYS A 92 12.50 -7.31 1.67
N ILE A 93 11.23 -6.94 1.78
CA ILE A 93 10.14 -7.83 2.16
C ILE A 93 9.61 -8.48 0.88
N GLU A 94 9.43 -9.80 0.86
CA GLU A 94 8.93 -10.54 -0.31
C GLU A 94 7.43 -10.29 -0.53
N ASN A 95 7.07 -9.06 -0.89
CA ASN A 95 5.70 -8.62 -1.08
C ASN A 95 5.60 -7.62 -2.24
N THR A 96 4.91 -8.03 -3.31
CA THR A 96 4.72 -7.24 -4.52
C THR A 96 4.05 -5.89 -4.26
N LEU A 97 3.06 -5.83 -3.36
CA LEU A 97 2.38 -4.58 -3.00
C LEU A 97 3.37 -3.58 -2.36
N LEU A 98 4.17 -4.00 -1.39
CA LEU A 98 5.15 -3.11 -0.74
C LEU A 98 6.21 -2.59 -1.72
N HIS A 99 6.66 -3.47 -2.63
CA HIS A 99 7.58 -3.09 -3.69
C HIS A 99 6.99 -1.99 -4.59
N ILE A 100 5.75 -2.17 -5.04
CA ILE A 100 5.08 -1.21 -5.92
C ILE A 100 4.84 0.12 -5.19
N LEU A 101 4.23 0.09 -3.99
CA LEU A 101 3.91 1.29 -3.23
C LEU A 101 5.16 2.15 -2.96
N ARG A 102 6.28 1.51 -2.63
CA ARG A 102 7.55 2.20 -2.43
C ARG A 102 7.99 2.99 -3.66
N GLU A 103 7.83 2.41 -4.85
CA GLU A 103 8.26 3.04 -6.10
C GLU A 103 7.27 4.09 -6.61
N LEU A 104 5.97 3.91 -6.32
CA LEU A 104 4.94 4.89 -6.66
C LEU A 104 5.18 6.27 -6.05
N ARG A 105 5.88 6.36 -4.91
CA ARG A 105 6.30 7.64 -4.32
C ARG A 105 7.04 8.54 -5.32
N ASN A 106 7.86 7.94 -6.18
CA ASN A 106 8.69 8.65 -7.16
C ASN A 106 8.09 8.62 -8.58
N PHE A 107 6.93 7.98 -8.75
CA PHE A 107 6.28 7.83 -10.03
C PHE A 107 5.36 9.03 -10.31
N GLN A 108 5.38 9.52 -11.55
CA GLN A 108 4.44 10.54 -12.01
C GLN A 108 3.12 9.88 -12.40
N PHE A 109 2.27 9.61 -11.41
CA PHE A 109 0.97 8.98 -11.63
C PHE A 109 -0.06 9.96 -12.21
N HIS A 110 -0.95 9.42 -13.03
CA HIS A 110 -2.22 10.03 -13.44
C HIS A 110 -3.34 9.28 -12.74
N LEU A 111 -4.31 10.04 -12.21
CA LEU A 111 -5.43 9.47 -11.47
C LEU A 111 -6.68 9.49 -12.33
N ARG A 112 -7.44 8.41 -12.24
CA ARG A 112 -8.75 8.27 -12.86
C ARG A 112 -9.73 7.71 -11.85
N ASN A 113 -10.98 8.16 -11.96
CA ASN A 113 -12.09 7.55 -11.23
C ASN A 113 -12.76 6.50 -12.12
N LEU A 114 -12.95 5.30 -11.59
CA LEU A 114 -13.73 4.23 -12.21
C LEU A 114 -15.08 4.14 -11.53
N GLU A 115 -16.16 4.28 -12.29
CA GLU A 115 -17.50 4.07 -11.76
C GLU A 115 -17.71 2.59 -11.44
N LEU A 116 -18.12 2.31 -10.21
CA LEU A 116 -18.57 0.99 -9.83
C LEU A 116 -19.94 0.76 -10.47
N LYS A 117 -20.02 -0.16 -11.42
CA LYS A 117 -21.32 -0.68 -11.85
C LYS A 117 -21.86 -1.48 -10.68
N TYR A 118 -22.87 -0.93 -9.99
CA TYR A 118 -23.60 -1.60 -8.91
C TYR A 118 -23.86 -3.04 -9.30
N ASN A 119 -23.26 -3.97 -8.54
CA ASN A 119 -23.89 -5.24 -8.15
C ASN A 119 -23.16 -6.03 -7.06
N GLU A 120 -21.87 -5.85 -6.71
CA GLU A 120 -21.23 -6.85 -5.81
C GLU A 120 -20.19 -6.39 -4.76
N THR A 121 -19.89 -5.10 -4.58
CA THR A 121 -18.82 -4.73 -3.61
C THR A 121 -19.16 -3.50 -2.78
N GLN A 122 -19.79 -3.74 -1.62
CA GLN A 122 -19.82 -2.74 -0.53
C GLN A 122 -18.54 -2.89 0.29
N ILE A 123 -17.61 -1.95 0.15
CA ILE A 123 -16.45 -1.85 1.03
C ILE A 123 -16.88 -1.03 2.25
N THR A 124 -17.18 -1.69 3.37
CA THR A 124 -17.42 -1.01 4.65
C THR A 124 -16.11 -0.93 5.42
N ILE A 125 -15.66 0.30 5.73
CA ILE A 125 -14.53 0.52 6.64
C ILE A 125 -15.06 0.95 8.00
N ILE A 126 -14.86 0.13 9.05
CA ILE A 126 -15.23 0.36 10.45
C ILE A 126 -13.97 0.61 11.30
N SER A 127 -13.82 1.79 11.89
CA SER A 127 -12.75 2.06 12.86
C SER A 127 -13.14 1.62 14.27
N GLU A 128 -12.30 0.86 14.98
CA GLU A 128 -12.54 0.49 16.39
C GLU A 128 -12.58 1.70 17.33
N ASN A 129 -11.92 2.80 16.96
CA ASN A 129 -11.87 4.04 17.76
C ASN A 129 -12.97 5.04 17.37
N ASP A 130 -13.70 4.75 16.30
CA ASP A 130 -14.80 5.57 15.80
C ASP A 130 -15.85 4.63 15.18
N PRO A 131 -16.76 4.08 16.00
CA PRO A 131 -17.79 3.15 15.57
C PRO A 131 -18.72 3.73 14.49
N ASP A 132 -18.74 5.06 14.36
CA ASP A 132 -19.52 5.81 13.37
C ASP A 132 -18.74 6.04 12.06
N PHE A 133 -17.43 5.77 12.03
CA PHE A 133 -16.66 5.76 10.80
C PHE A 133 -17.03 4.51 10.01
N SER A 134 -18.04 4.64 9.15
CA SER A 134 -18.31 3.74 8.03
C SER A 134 -17.91 4.43 6.73
N LEU A 135 -16.89 3.94 6.00
CA LEU A 135 -16.85 4.25 4.56
C LEU A 135 -18.00 3.47 3.93
N GLN A 136 -19.07 4.16 3.54
CA GLN A 136 -20.01 3.62 2.59
C GLN A 136 -19.35 3.65 1.22
N GLY A 137 -19.51 2.57 0.45
CA GLY A 137 -18.87 2.40 -0.85
C GLY A 137 -19.05 3.65 -1.71
N GLU A 138 -17.93 4.24 -2.13
CA GLU A 138 -17.94 5.31 -3.10
C GLU A 138 -18.38 4.73 -4.44
N ASP A 139 -19.32 5.39 -5.14
CA ASP A 139 -19.71 5.01 -6.51
C ASP A 139 -18.52 5.05 -7.50
N LYS A 140 -17.35 5.50 -7.06
CA LYS A 140 -16.14 5.73 -7.85
C LYS A 140 -14.89 5.21 -7.11
N LEU A 141 -14.11 4.36 -7.77
CA LEU A 141 -12.77 3.98 -7.32
C LEU A 141 -11.71 4.90 -7.92
N THR A 142 -10.85 5.49 -7.08
CA THR A 142 -9.65 6.19 -7.57
C THR A 142 -8.57 5.16 -7.92
N VAL A 143 -8.05 5.23 -9.14
CA VAL A 143 -6.99 4.34 -9.66
C VAL A 143 -5.89 5.14 -10.36
N ILE A 144 -4.71 4.55 -10.46
CA ILE A 144 -3.60 5.00 -11.31
C ILE A 144 -3.75 4.37 -12.68
N ASP A 145 -3.88 5.17 -13.74
CA ASP A 145 -4.21 4.69 -15.09
C ASP A 145 -3.03 4.68 -16.07
N ASN A 146 -1.86 5.15 -15.66
CA ASN A 146 -0.68 5.28 -16.51
C ASN A 146 0.49 4.35 -16.14
N LEU A 147 0.23 3.26 -15.40
CA LEU A 147 1.27 2.27 -15.07
C LEU A 147 1.70 1.51 -16.33
N ASN A 148 2.97 1.70 -16.71
CA ASN A 148 3.57 1.01 -17.85
C ASN A 148 5.07 0.76 -17.63
N LEU A 149 5.58 -0.26 -18.34
CA LEU A 149 6.97 -0.71 -18.21
C LEU A 149 7.97 0.41 -18.50
N LYS A 150 7.73 1.19 -19.56
CA LYS A 150 8.65 2.24 -20.00
C LYS A 150 8.83 3.32 -18.93
N ASP A 151 7.75 3.75 -18.29
CA ASP A 151 7.82 4.80 -17.28
C ASP A 151 8.33 4.28 -15.94
N LEU A 152 7.96 3.06 -15.51
CA LEU A 152 8.53 2.45 -14.31
C LEU A 152 10.04 2.21 -14.42
N LYS A 153 10.55 1.83 -15.61
CA LYS A 153 12.00 1.68 -15.86
C LYS A 153 12.80 2.97 -15.76
N LYS A 154 12.16 4.13 -15.66
CA LYS A 154 12.84 5.40 -15.36
C LYS A 154 13.19 5.52 -13.87
N LEU A 155 12.52 4.77 -13.00
CA LEU A 155 12.77 4.79 -11.56
C LEU A 155 14.06 4.03 -11.24
N HIS A 156 14.94 4.65 -10.45
CA HIS A 156 16.27 4.12 -10.18
C HIS A 156 16.25 2.69 -9.58
N ASN A 157 15.39 2.44 -8.60
CA ASN A 157 15.33 1.13 -7.95
C ASN A 157 14.69 0.08 -8.83
N ILE A 158 13.67 0.44 -9.63
CA ILE A 158 13.06 -0.46 -10.61
C ILE A 158 14.12 -0.89 -11.62
N LYS A 159 14.80 0.08 -12.25
CA LYS A 159 15.81 -0.15 -13.28
C LYS A 159 16.94 -1.08 -12.82
N ASN A 160 17.39 -0.93 -11.58
CA ASN A 160 18.56 -1.64 -11.07
C ASN A 160 18.22 -2.89 -10.24
N GLY A 161 16.95 -3.05 -9.88
CA GLY A 161 16.51 -4.06 -8.90
C GLY A 161 15.64 -5.16 -9.48
N TYR A 162 15.06 -4.95 -10.67
CA TYR A 162 14.01 -5.81 -11.23
C TYR A 162 14.24 -6.11 -12.71
N THR A 163 13.85 -7.30 -13.12
CA THR A 163 13.77 -7.72 -14.53
C THR A 163 12.50 -7.18 -15.18
N ASP A 164 12.48 -7.10 -16.51
CA ASP A 164 11.28 -6.64 -17.24
C ASP A 164 10.05 -7.52 -16.94
N SER A 165 10.25 -8.83 -16.74
CA SER A 165 9.18 -9.77 -16.36
C SER A 165 8.61 -9.44 -14.97
N GLU A 166 9.47 -9.17 -13.99
CA GLU A 166 9.03 -8.79 -12.64
C GLU A 166 8.29 -7.45 -12.63
N ILE A 167 8.73 -6.48 -13.45
CA ILE A 167 8.06 -5.19 -13.56
C ILE A 167 6.68 -5.34 -14.21
N LEU A 168 6.56 -6.16 -15.26
CA LEU A 168 5.27 -6.45 -15.88
C LEU A 168 4.33 -7.14 -14.89
N HIS A 169 4.83 -8.12 -14.13
CA HIS A 169 4.05 -8.75 -13.07
C HIS A 169 3.56 -7.74 -12.02
N MET A 170 4.43 -6.80 -11.60
CA MET A 170 4.04 -5.71 -10.70
C MET A 170 2.93 -4.82 -11.28
N ILE A 171 3.05 -4.44 -12.56
CA ILE A 171 2.04 -3.63 -13.25
C ILE A 171 0.69 -4.37 -13.32
N ASP A 172 0.71 -5.63 -13.74
CA ASP A 172 -0.50 -6.44 -13.90
C ASP A 172 -1.20 -6.67 -12.56
N TRP A 173 -0.42 -6.98 -11.52
CA TRP A 173 -0.90 -7.08 -10.15
C TRP A 173 -1.59 -5.77 -9.74
N MET A 174 -0.91 -4.63 -9.86
CA MET A 174 -1.48 -3.34 -9.46
C MET A 174 -2.76 -3.01 -10.21
N ASN A 175 -2.75 -3.18 -11.54
CA ASN A 175 -3.87 -2.89 -12.42
C ASN A 175 -5.09 -3.77 -12.14
N PHE A 176 -4.88 -5.01 -11.68
CA PHE A 176 -5.95 -5.89 -11.26
C PHE A 176 -6.52 -5.41 -9.90
N TYR A 177 -5.70 -5.40 -8.86
CA TYR A 177 -6.19 -5.16 -7.50
C TYR A 177 -6.72 -3.74 -7.26
N GLN A 178 -6.19 -2.72 -7.94
CA GLN A 178 -6.68 -1.35 -7.73
C GLN A 178 -8.09 -1.13 -8.30
N LYS A 179 -8.51 -1.93 -9.29
CA LYS A 179 -9.86 -1.89 -9.86
C LYS A 179 -10.89 -2.60 -8.99
N GLU A 180 -10.43 -3.50 -8.12
CA GLU A 180 -11.27 -4.20 -7.16
C GLU A 180 -11.36 -3.42 -5.83
N TYR A 181 -10.26 -2.80 -5.40
CA TYR A 181 -10.14 -2.27 -4.03
C TYR A 181 -9.84 -0.76 -3.93
N SER A 182 -9.57 -0.05 -5.03
CA SER A 182 -8.97 1.30 -5.08
C SER A 182 -7.51 1.39 -4.62
N ILE A 183 -6.81 2.43 -5.05
CA ILE A 183 -5.44 2.74 -4.59
C ILE A 183 -5.37 2.99 -3.07
N GLN A 184 -6.41 3.58 -2.48
CA GLN A 184 -6.49 3.85 -1.04
C GLN A 184 -6.38 2.57 -0.23
N SER A 185 -7.21 1.57 -0.54
CA SER A 185 -7.22 0.30 0.21
C SER A 185 -5.91 -0.45 0.06
N LEU A 186 -5.26 -0.35 -1.10
CA LEU A 186 -3.95 -0.97 -1.31
C LEU A 186 -2.86 -0.31 -0.46
N ILE A 187 -2.88 1.00 -0.28
CA ILE A 187 -1.96 1.69 0.65
C ILE A 187 -2.20 1.22 2.08
N LEU A 188 -3.46 1.18 2.54
CA LEU A 188 -3.81 0.75 3.89
C LEU A 188 -3.44 -0.72 4.13
N LYS A 189 -3.62 -1.59 3.13
CA LYS A 189 -3.17 -2.98 3.17
C LYS A 189 -1.65 -3.07 3.25
N GLY A 190 -0.93 -2.25 2.48
CA GLY A 190 0.53 -2.15 2.55
C GLY A 190 1.04 -1.69 3.92
N LEU A 191 0.38 -0.69 4.52
CA LEU A 191 0.66 -0.23 5.88
C LEU A 191 0.52 -1.36 6.90
N LYS A 192 -0.60 -2.11 6.83
CA LYS A 192 -0.83 -3.27 7.70
C LYS A 192 0.27 -4.30 7.57
N PHE A 193 0.56 -4.74 6.34
CA PHE A 193 1.63 -5.69 6.10
C PHE A 193 2.97 -5.20 6.64
N TYR A 194 3.35 -3.96 6.32
CA TYR A 194 4.65 -3.46 6.73
C TYR A 194 4.76 -3.32 8.26
N SER A 195 3.72 -2.81 8.92
CA SER A 195 3.71 -2.71 10.40
C SER A 195 3.84 -4.07 11.08
N THR A 196 3.18 -5.11 10.56
CA THR A 196 3.30 -6.48 11.05
C THR A 196 4.72 -7.03 10.83
N GLU A 197 5.28 -6.84 9.64
CA GLU A 197 6.65 -7.27 9.32
C GLU A 197 7.67 -6.59 10.23
N LEU A 198 7.52 -5.31 10.54
CA LEU A 198 8.40 -4.60 11.47
C LEU A 198 8.32 -5.19 12.89
N VAL A 199 7.11 -5.44 13.38
CA VAL A 199 6.92 -6.03 14.72
C VAL A 199 7.53 -7.42 14.81
N ASN A 200 7.32 -8.25 13.80
CA ASN A 200 7.90 -9.59 13.73
C ASN A 200 9.42 -9.55 13.63
N HIS A 201 9.95 -8.71 12.73
CA HIS A 201 11.38 -8.63 12.46
C HIS A 201 12.19 -8.13 13.67
N TYR A 202 11.64 -7.17 14.43
CA TYR A 202 12.31 -6.59 15.59
C TYR A 202 11.88 -7.19 16.92
N GLY A 203 11.04 -8.23 16.92
CA GLY A 203 10.60 -8.91 18.14
C GLY A 203 9.83 -8.00 19.10
N LEU A 204 8.97 -7.14 18.56
CA LEU A 204 8.23 -6.13 19.34
C LEU A 204 6.97 -6.69 20.02
N LEU A 205 6.78 -8.01 20.09
CA LEU A 205 5.62 -8.64 20.75
C LEU A 205 5.67 -8.49 22.29
#